data_AF-A0YUV7-F1
#
_entry.id   AF-A0YUV7-F1
#
_cell.length_a   1.000
_cell.length_b   1.000
_cell.length_c   1.000
_cell.angle_alpha   90.00
_cell.angle_beta   90.00
_cell.angle_gamma   90.00
#
_symmetry.space_group_name_H-M   'P 1'
#
loop_
_entity.id
_entity.type
_entity.pdbx_description
1 polymer ?
#
loop_
_entity_poly.entity_id
_entity_poly.type
_entity_poly.pdbx_seq_one_letter_code
_entity_poly.pdbx_strand_id
1 'polypeptide(L)'
;MDISNTEAQKLAEKSTWATGVLTFFLLPIGYIYTGRYRALLKGFGITIGVLVLCFIADPSLEDDEDFTDGIGGLYVIAATVENTRAVHKAKQLKGKPVGKTKNNPAQDVQVQLIKLARKEGEMTIADCVLETGLNPQEVRVILDGLLREDVIRIDNRERDGAVVYRLV
;
A
#
# COMPACT_ATOMS: atom_id res chain seq x y z
N MET A 1 9.25 13.98 11.19
CA MET A 1 7.78 14.05 11.11
C MET A 1 7.41 14.21 9.64
N ASP A 2 6.95 13.12 9.01
CA ASP A 2 6.67 13.08 7.57
C ASP A 2 5.46 13.93 7.18
N ILE A 3 5.70 14.96 6.36
CA ILE A 3 4.68 15.86 5.81
C ILE A 3 3.60 15.09 5.03
N SER A 4 3.95 13.93 4.45
CA SER A 4 3.05 13.06 3.69
C SER A 4 1.95 12.41 4.53
N ASN A 5 2.20 12.14 5.81
CA ASN A 5 1.21 11.59 6.72
C ASN A 5 0.10 12.61 7.05
N THR A 6 0.47 13.88 7.19
CA THR A 6 -0.46 14.95 7.57
C THR A 6 -1.47 15.28 6.46
N GLU A 7 -1.01 15.35 5.20
CA GLU A 7 -1.91 15.62 4.06
C GLU A 7 -2.90 14.48 3.81
N ALA A 8 -2.43 13.23 3.89
CA ALA A 8 -3.29 12.06 3.75
C ALA A 8 -4.33 11.96 4.87
N GLN A 9 -3.95 12.32 6.11
CA GLN A 9 -4.89 12.38 7.24
C GLN A 9 -5.96 13.47 7.05
N LYS A 10 -5.57 14.67 6.61
CA LYS A 10 -6.52 15.76 6.31
C LYS A 10 -7.47 15.39 5.17
N LEU A 11 -7.01 14.64 4.16
CA LEU A 11 -7.85 14.15 3.07
C LEU A 11 -8.85 13.10 3.56
N ALA A 12 -8.45 12.23 4.49
CA ALA A 12 -9.31 11.20 5.05
C ALA A 12 -10.47 11.74 5.90
N GLU A 13 -10.35 12.96 6.44
CA GLU A 13 -11.41 13.61 7.22
C GLU A 13 -12.53 14.19 6.34
N LYS A 14 -12.30 14.34 5.04
CA LYS A 14 -13.27 14.94 4.11
C LYS A 14 -14.41 13.98 3.78
N SER A 15 -15.58 14.52 3.48
CA SER A 15 -16.73 13.68 3.10
C SER A 15 -16.59 13.21 1.66
N THR A 16 -16.65 11.89 1.45
CA THR A 16 -16.53 11.25 0.14
C THR A 16 -17.69 11.67 -0.78
N TRP A 17 -18.90 11.76 -0.21
CA TRP A 17 -20.09 12.20 -0.93
C TRP A 17 -20.00 13.69 -1.31
N ALA A 18 -19.60 14.56 -0.36
CA ALA A 18 -19.44 15.98 -0.64
C ALA A 18 -18.37 16.23 -1.72
N THR A 19 -17.27 15.49 -1.69
CA THR A 19 -16.25 15.53 -2.75
C THR A 19 -16.83 15.15 -4.10
N GLY A 20 -17.61 14.07 -4.19
CA GLY A 20 -18.23 13.64 -5.44
C GLY A 20 -19.18 14.71 -6.01
N VAL A 21 -20.13 15.18 -5.20
CA VAL A 21 -21.10 16.21 -5.60
C VAL A 21 -20.40 17.50 -6.04
N LEU A 22 -19.45 17.98 -5.23
CA LEU A 22 -18.74 19.22 -5.52
C LEU A 22 -17.88 19.10 -6.78
N THR A 23 -17.27 17.95 -7.04
CA THR A 23 -16.43 17.75 -8.24
C THR A 23 -17.28 17.59 -9.50
N PHE A 24 -18.46 16.98 -9.40
CA PHE A 24 -19.35 16.77 -10.54
C PHE A 24 -19.98 18.09 -11.02
N PHE A 25 -20.52 18.88 -10.09
CA PHE A 25 -21.19 20.15 -10.44
C PHE A 25 -20.24 21.34 -10.54
N LEU A 26 -19.14 21.33 -9.76
CA LEU A 26 -18.21 22.44 -9.62
C LEU A 26 -16.77 21.92 -9.56
N LEU A 27 -16.34 21.28 -10.64
CA LEU A 27 -15.04 20.61 -10.80
C LEU A 27 -13.83 21.30 -10.14
N PRO A 28 -13.57 22.61 -10.34
CA PRO A 28 -12.44 23.28 -9.68
C PRO A 28 -12.61 23.32 -8.14
N ILE A 29 -13.82 23.53 -7.66
CA ILE A 29 -14.12 23.61 -6.22
C ILE A 29 -13.94 22.23 -5.57
N GLY A 30 -14.32 21.15 -6.26
CA GLY A 30 -14.08 19.78 -5.79
C GLY A 30 -12.60 19.49 -5.49
N TYR A 31 -11.68 19.94 -6.34
CA TYR A 31 -10.25 19.76 -6.16
C TYR A 31 -9.61 20.75 -5.19
N ILE A 32 -10.14 21.96 -5.05
CA ILE A 32 -9.77 22.90 -3.97
C ILE A 32 -10.19 22.31 -2.62
N TYR A 33 -11.41 21.81 -2.53
CA TYR A 33 -11.93 21.17 -1.32
C TYR A 33 -11.08 19.99 -0.91
N THR A 34 -10.58 19.15 -1.82
CA THR A 34 -9.67 18.04 -1.49
C THR A 34 -8.20 18.45 -1.34
N GLY A 35 -7.80 19.63 -1.83
CA GLY A 35 -6.41 20.11 -1.82
C GLY A 35 -5.54 19.48 -2.92
N ARG A 36 -6.16 18.92 -3.96
CA ARG A 36 -5.49 18.10 -4.99
C ARG A 36 -5.33 18.82 -6.33
N TYR A 37 -5.05 20.13 -6.32
CA TYR A 37 -4.93 20.97 -7.52
C TYR A 37 -3.93 20.44 -8.56
N ARG A 38 -2.84 19.78 -8.12
CA ARG A 38 -1.87 19.16 -9.04
C ARG A 38 -2.46 17.98 -9.83
N ALA A 39 -3.39 17.22 -9.23
CA ALA A 39 -4.05 16.11 -9.91
C ALA A 39 -5.04 16.64 -10.97
N LEU A 40 -5.75 17.72 -10.65
CA LEU A 40 -6.60 18.43 -11.60
C LEU A 40 -5.81 18.89 -12.84
N LEU A 41 -4.70 19.60 -12.65
CA LEU A 41 -3.88 20.10 -13.76
C LEU A 41 -3.32 18.96 -14.64
N LYS A 42 -2.95 17.82 -14.03
CA LYS A 42 -2.52 16.63 -14.77
C LYS A 42 -3.66 16.06 -15.63
N GLY A 43 -4.86 15.89 -15.06
CA GLY A 43 -6.02 15.38 -15.79
C GLY A 43 -6.43 16.31 -16.93
N PHE A 44 -6.45 17.61 -16.67
CA PHE A 44 -6.73 18.63 -17.68
C PHE A 44 -5.70 18.58 -18.82
N GLY A 45 -4.41 18.53 -18.50
CA GLY A 45 -3.35 18.43 -19.51
C GLY A 45 -3.45 17.16 -20.37
N ILE A 46 -3.81 16.02 -19.78
CA ILE A 46 -4.06 14.78 -20.53
C ILE A 46 -5.25 14.96 -21.49
N THR A 47 -6.34 15.57 -21.02
CA THR A 47 -7.56 15.77 -21.82
C THR A 47 -7.30 16.69 -23.01
N ILE A 48 -6.60 17.81 -22.79
CA ILE A 48 -6.18 18.70 -23.88
C ILE A 48 -5.22 17.97 -24.84
N GLY A 49 -4.27 17.19 -24.33
CA GLY A 49 -3.37 16.41 -25.18
C GLY A 49 -4.10 15.40 -26.08
N VAL A 50 -5.14 14.75 -25.56
CA VAL A 50 -6.00 13.84 -26.33
C VAL A 50 -6.80 14.62 -27.38
N LEU A 51 -7.42 15.74 -27.02
CA LEU A 51 -8.17 16.58 -27.97
C LEU A 51 -7.29 17.06 -29.12
N VAL A 52 -6.09 17.59 -28.82
CA VAL A 52 -5.14 18.04 -29.84
C VAL A 52 -4.73 16.89 -30.77
N LEU A 53 -4.48 15.70 -30.22
CA LEU A 53 -4.18 14.52 -31.06
C LEU A 53 -5.35 14.13 -31.95
N CYS A 54 -6.58 14.20 -31.45
CA CYS A 54 -7.78 13.95 -32.25
C CYS A 54 -7.93 14.96 -33.38
N PHE A 55 -7.72 16.25 -33.14
CA PHE A 55 -7.81 17.29 -34.18
C PHE A 55 -6.70 17.19 -35.23
N ILE A 56 -5.49 16.78 -34.83
CA ILE A 56 -4.41 16.51 -35.79
C ILE A 56 -4.76 15.30 -36.68
N ALA A 57 -5.38 14.27 -36.12
CA ALA A 57 -5.76 13.07 -36.86
C ALA A 57 -6.97 13.30 -37.77
N ASP A 58 -7.94 14.09 -37.31
CA ASP A 58 -9.14 14.47 -38.05
C ASP A 58 -9.53 15.92 -37.71
N PRO A 59 -9.17 16.89 -38.58
CA PRO A 59 -9.50 18.30 -38.38
C PRO A 59 -11.00 18.60 -38.36
N SER A 60 -11.85 17.72 -38.89
CA SER A 60 -13.30 17.93 -38.88
C SER A 60 -13.91 17.90 -37.47
N LEU A 61 -13.19 17.30 -36.51
CA LEU A 61 -13.61 17.22 -35.10
C LEU A 61 -13.43 18.55 -34.34
N GLU A 62 -12.66 19.50 -34.86
CA GLU A 62 -12.44 20.79 -34.19
C GLU A 62 -13.73 21.60 -34.05
N ASP A 63 -14.60 21.52 -35.06
CA ASP A 63 -15.91 22.17 -35.08
C ASP A 63 -17.05 21.25 -34.58
N ASP A 64 -16.74 20.03 -34.12
CA ASP A 64 -17.70 19.07 -33.59
C ASP A 64 -17.94 19.34 -32.08
N GLU A 65 -18.96 20.15 -31.81
CA GLU A 65 -19.39 20.48 -30.44
C GLU A 65 -19.81 19.23 -29.65
N ASP A 66 -20.48 18.26 -30.28
CA ASP A 66 -20.93 17.03 -29.61
C ASP A 66 -19.73 16.16 -29.19
N PHE A 67 -18.70 16.08 -30.03
CA PHE A 67 -17.46 15.37 -29.72
C PHE A 67 -16.70 16.03 -28.56
N THR A 68 -16.53 17.35 -28.61
CA THR A 68 -15.81 18.10 -27.58
C THR A 68 -16.56 18.09 -26.23
N ASP A 69 -17.89 18.24 -26.25
CA ASP A 69 -18.74 18.09 -25.08
C ASP A 69 -18.74 16.66 -24.53
N GLY A 70 -18.74 15.65 -25.41
CA GLY A 70 -18.63 14.24 -25.02
C GLY A 70 -17.34 13.95 -24.26
N ILE A 71 -16.20 14.43 -24.76
CA ILE A 71 -14.90 14.30 -24.07
C ILE A 71 -14.89 15.10 -22.76
N GLY A 72 -15.45 16.31 -22.76
CA GLY A 72 -15.59 17.14 -21.56
C GLY A 72 -16.42 16.45 -20.48
N GLY A 73 -17.55 15.86 -20.84
CA GLY A 73 -18.42 15.10 -19.93
C GLY A 73 -17.73 13.86 -19.38
N LEU A 74 -17.03 13.10 -20.22
CA LEU A 74 -16.23 11.95 -19.78
C LEU A 74 -15.12 12.38 -18.81
N TYR A 75 -14.47 13.51 -19.07
CA TYR A 75 -13.46 14.07 -18.17
C TYR A 75 -14.06 14.42 -16.79
N VAL A 76 -15.23 15.07 -16.74
CA VAL A 76 -15.91 15.39 -15.47
C VAL A 76 -16.25 14.13 -14.67
N ILE A 77 -16.76 13.10 -15.33
CA ILE A 77 -17.07 11.80 -14.69
C ILE A 77 -15.78 11.17 -14.15
N ALA A 78 -14.74 11.09 -14.98
CA ALA A 78 -13.45 10.51 -14.59
C ALA A 78 -12.83 11.28 -13.41
N ALA A 79 -12.84 12.60 -13.45
CA ALA A 79 -12.35 13.47 -12.38
C ALA A 79 -13.13 13.28 -11.07
N THR A 80 -14.46 13.15 -11.16
CA THR A 80 -15.32 12.87 -10.00
C THR A 80 -14.97 11.53 -9.35
N VAL A 81 -14.83 10.48 -10.15
CA VAL A 81 -14.45 9.14 -9.67
C VAL A 81 -13.06 9.16 -9.05
N GLU A 82 -12.09 9.81 -9.71
CA GLU A 82 -10.71 9.94 -9.25
C GLU A 82 -10.63 10.65 -7.89
N ASN A 83 -11.29 11.81 -7.78
CA ASN A 83 -11.24 12.63 -6.57
C ASN A 83 -11.95 11.94 -5.39
N THR A 84 -13.08 11.29 -5.66
CA THR A 84 -13.84 10.49 -4.68
C THR A 84 -13.05 9.26 -4.22
N ARG A 85 -12.40 8.55 -5.15
CA ARG A 85 -11.55 7.39 -4.86
C ARG A 85 -10.35 7.78 -4.00
N ALA A 86 -9.76 8.95 -4.21
CA ALA A 86 -8.66 9.42 -3.39
C ALA A 86 -9.06 9.64 -1.92
N VAL A 87 -10.22 10.26 -1.68
CA VAL A 87 -10.77 10.42 -0.31
C VAL A 87 -11.10 9.06 0.29
N HIS A 88 -11.74 8.18 -0.46
CA HIS A 88 -12.08 6.83 0.01
C HIS A 88 -10.82 6.02 0.37
N LYS A 89 -9.79 6.06 -0.47
CA LYS A 89 -8.49 5.42 -0.21
C LYS A 89 -7.81 6.02 1.01
N ALA A 90 -7.81 7.34 1.16
CA ALA A 90 -7.27 8.01 2.35
C ALA A 90 -8.00 7.58 3.63
N LYS A 91 -9.34 7.43 3.59
CA LYS A 91 -10.12 6.88 4.70
C LYS A 91 -9.77 5.44 5.03
N GLN A 92 -9.63 4.59 4.01
CA GLN A 92 -9.18 3.22 4.21
C GLN A 92 -7.78 3.16 4.83
N LEU A 93 -6.89 4.09 4.48
CA LEU A 93 -5.54 4.18 5.06
C LEU A 93 -5.53 4.80 6.46
N LYS A 94 -6.51 5.65 6.82
CA LYS A 94 -6.70 6.16 8.19
C LYS A 94 -7.31 5.09 9.11
N GLY A 95 -8.23 4.27 8.58
CA GLY A 95 -8.87 3.16 9.29
C GLY A 95 -8.04 1.88 9.32
N LYS A 96 -7.10 1.71 8.39
CA LYS A 96 -6.06 0.68 8.48
C LYS A 96 -4.93 1.23 9.35
N PRO A 97 -4.50 0.53 10.41
CA PRO A 97 -3.25 0.89 11.06
C PRO A 97 -2.14 0.89 10.00
N VAL A 98 -1.47 2.04 9.84
CA VAL A 98 -0.25 2.19 9.06
C VAL A 98 0.68 1.05 9.48
N GLY A 99 0.92 0.09 8.58
CA GLY A 99 1.91 -0.95 8.81
C GLY A 99 1.73 -1.76 10.10
N LYS A 100 0.53 -2.23 10.40
CA LYS A 100 0.46 -3.64 10.78
C LYS A 100 0.13 -4.39 9.50
N THR A 101 1.18 -4.91 8.84
CA THR A 101 1.13 -6.26 8.31
C THR A 101 0.22 -7.04 9.25
N LYS A 102 -0.68 -7.86 8.74
CA LYS A 102 -1.34 -8.85 9.59
C LYS A 102 -0.24 -9.84 10.00
N ASN A 103 0.72 -9.39 10.82
CA ASN A 103 1.56 -10.20 11.66
C ASN A 103 0.54 -10.90 12.51
N ASN A 104 0.13 -12.09 12.07
CA ASN A 104 0.05 -13.16 13.04
C ASN A 104 1.31 -12.98 13.89
N PRO A 105 1.21 -12.79 15.21
CA PRO A 105 2.40 -12.67 16.06
C PRO A 105 3.37 -13.83 15.76
N ALA A 106 2.85 -15.01 15.42
CA ALA A 106 3.62 -16.15 14.92
C ALA A 106 4.46 -15.87 13.64
N GLN A 107 3.94 -15.13 12.65
CA GLN A 107 4.65 -14.86 11.39
C GLN A 107 5.78 -13.84 11.58
N ASP A 108 5.61 -12.87 12.49
CA ASP A 108 6.68 -11.93 12.84
C ASP A 108 7.82 -12.65 13.57
N VAL A 109 7.46 -13.54 14.48
CA VAL A 109 8.41 -14.38 15.23
C VAL A 109 9.15 -15.34 14.30
N GLN A 110 8.47 -15.95 13.32
CA GLN A 110 9.12 -16.78 12.29
C GLN A 110 10.19 -16.00 11.53
N VAL A 111 9.88 -14.79 11.07
CA VAL A 111 10.82 -13.94 10.33
C VAL A 111 11.99 -13.51 11.22
N GLN A 112 11.74 -13.22 12.50
CA GLN A 112 12.80 -12.91 13.47
C GLN A 112 13.74 -14.09 13.69
N LEU A 113 13.21 -15.30 13.87
CA LEU A 113 14.01 -16.51 13.99
C LEU A 113 14.83 -16.79 12.73
N ILE A 114 14.25 -16.66 11.54
CA ILE A 114 15.01 -16.82 10.27
C ILE A 114 16.15 -15.79 10.16
N LYS A 115 15.92 -14.53 10.59
CA LYS A 115 16.97 -13.50 10.62
C LYS A 115 18.08 -13.84 11.61
N LEU A 116 17.72 -14.35 12.79
CA LEU A 116 18.69 -14.82 13.78
C LEU A 116 19.56 -15.95 13.22
N ALA A 117 18.95 -16.92 12.52
CA ALA A 117 19.66 -18.04 11.91
C ALA A 117 20.67 -17.57 10.87
N ARG A 118 20.30 -16.57 10.09
CA ARG A 118 21.17 -15.98 9.08
C ARG A 118 22.37 -15.26 9.67
N LYS A 119 22.19 -14.65 10.85
CA LYS A 119 23.22 -13.85 11.52
C LYS A 119 24.22 -14.72 12.28
N GLU A 120 23.72 -15.65 13.09
CA GLU A 120 24.53 -16.48 13.97
C GLU A 120 24.98 -17.80 13.31
N GLY A 121 24.35 -18.18 12.19
CA GLY A 121 24.62 -19.42 11.46
C GLY A 121 24.01 -20.67 12.12
N GLU A 122 24.15 -20.78 13.44
CA GLU A 122 23.58 -21.83 14.28
C GLU A 122 22.85 -21.19 15.46
N MET A 123 21.68 -21.73 15.81
CA MET A 123 20.92 -21.29 16.98
C MET A 123 20.47 -22.46 17.83
N THR A 124 20.45 -22.29 19.14
CA THR A 124 19.79 -23.21 20.08
C THR A 124 18.39 -22.72 20.42
N ILE A 125 17.57 -23.57 21.04
CA ILE A 125 16.27 -23.16 21.57
C ILE A 125 16.42 -22.00 22.57
N ALA A 126 17.52 -21.99 23.35
CA ALA A 126 17.78 -20.91 24.30
C ALA A 126 17.97 -19.56 23.58
N ASP A 127 18.73 -19.54 22.48
CA ASP A 127 18.94 -18.33 21.69
C ASP A 127 17.62 -17.81 21.09
N CYS A 128 16.78 -18.73 20.60
CA CYS A 128 15.45 -18.41 20.09
C CYS A 128 14.53 -17.81 21.17
N VAL A 129 14.56 -18.36 22.39
CA VAL A 129 13.77 -17.87 23.53
C VAL A 129 14.25 -16.49 23.96
N LEU A 130 15.58 -16.28 24.01
CA LEU A 130 16.18 -14.99 24.36
C LEU A 130 15.83 -13.89 23.35
N GLU A 131 15.85 -14.22 22.05
CA GLU A 131 15.55 -13.25 20.99
C GLU A 131 14.06 -12.93 20.89
N THR A 132 13.19 -13.94 21.04
CA THR A 132 11.74 -13.78 20.81
C THR A 132 10.94 -13.43 22.07
N GLY A 133 11.51 -13.67 23.25
CA GLY A 133 10.83 -13.49 24.55
C GLY A 133 9.67 -14.48 24.78
N LEU A 134 9.49 -15.48 23.91
CA LEU A 134 8.46 -16.51 24.04
C LEU A 134 8.90 -17.66 24.93
N ASN A 135 7.94 -18.45 25.43
CA ASN A 135 8.28 -19.65 26.19
C ASN A 135 8.87 -20.74 25.27
N PRO A 136 9.67 -21.68 25.81
CA PRO A 136 10.33 -22.72 25.00
C PRO A 136 9.38 -23.60 24.19
N GLN A 137 8.15 -23.81 24.68
CA GLN A 137 7.15 -24.66 24.04
C GLN A 137 6.57 -23.99 22.78
N GLU A 138 6.28 -22.70 22.85
CA GLU A 138 5.81 -21.90 21.70
C GLU A 138 6.89 -21.80 20.62
N VAL A 139 8.14 -21.57 21.02
CA VAL A 139 9.28 -21.54 20.09
C VAL A 139 9.42 -22.87 19.37
N ARG A 140 9.28 -24.01 20.06
CA ARG A 140 9.33 -25.35 19.42
C ARG A 140 8.26 -25.54 18.36
N VAL A 141 7.02 -25.13 18.63
CA VAL A 141 5.93 -25.24 17.64
C VAL A 141 6.26 -24.46 16.36
N ILE A 142 6.88 -23.29 16.51
CA ILE A 142 7.28 -22.45 15.38
C ILE A 142 8.45 -23.09 14.61
N LEU A 143 9.48 -23.56 15.31
CA LEU A 143 10.63 -24.25 14.71
C LEU A 143 10.23 -25.54 14.00
N ASP A 144 9.29 -26.31 14.56
CA ASP A 144 8.73 -27.50 13.91
C ASP A 144 8.02 -27.16 12.60
N GLY A 145 7.32 -26.02 12.54
CA GLY A 145 6.74 -25.50 11.31
C GLY A 145 7.81 -25.20 10.25
N LEU A 146 8.86 -24.46 10.64
CA LEU A 146 9.97 -24.11 9.74
C LEU A 146 10.75 -25.34 9.26
N LEU A 147 10.85 -26.38 10.08
CA LEU A 147 11.50 -27.64 9.73
C LEU A 147 10.67 -28.43 8.72
N ARG A 148 9.33 -28.47 8.88
CA ARG A 148 8.42 -29.11 7.93
C ARG A 148 8.42 -28.42 6.56
N GLU A 149 8.66 -27.11 6.54
CA GLU A 149 8.78 -26.30 5.33
C GLU A 149 10.20 -26.35 4.70
N ASP A 150 11.12 -27.14 5.26
CA ASP A 150 12.54 -27.26 4.84
C ASP A 150 13.27 -25.89 4.80
N VAL A 151 12.88 -24.97 5.68
CA VAL A 151 13.53 -23.65 5.84
C VAL A 151 14.75 -23.78 6.75
N ILE A 152 14.66 -24.63 7.77
CA ILE A 152 15.73 -24.90 8.74
C ILE A 152 15.94 -26.40 8.91
N ARG A 153 17.15 -26.79 9.31
CA ARG A 153 17.53 -28.15 9.68
C ARG A 153 18.05 -28.22 11.10
N ILE A 154 17.81 -29.35 11.73
CA ILE A 154 18.37 -29.68 13.05
C ILE A 154 19.68 -30.45 12.83
N ASP A 155 20.70 -30.04 13.56
CA ASP A 155 22.00 -30.71 13.60
C ASP A 155 22.52 -30.77 15.05
N ASN A 156 23.52 -31.61 15.28
CA ASN A 156 24.28 -31.61 16.53
C ASN A 156 25.59 -30.88 16.30
N ARG A 157 25.79 -29.77 17.01
CA ARG A 157 27.01 -28.99 16.92
C ARG A 157 28.21 -29.84 17.35
N GLU A 158 29.21 -29.93 16.49
CA GLU A 158 30.38 -30.82 16.68
C GLU A 158 31.19 -30.52 17.95
N ARG A 159 31.18 -29.26 18.40
CA ARG A 159 31.99 -28.82 19.54
C ARG A 159 31.47 -29.31 20.90
N ASP A 160 30.16 -29.30 21.09
CA ASP A 160 29.53 -29.50 22.40
C ASP A 160 28.36 -30.49 22.39
N GLY A 161 28.01 -31.04 21.21
CA GLY A 161 26.90 -31.96 21.03
C GLY A 161 25.54 -31.29 21.24
N ALA A 162 25.47 -29.96 21.28
CA ALA A 162 24.20 -29.25 21.46
C ALA A 162 23.34 -29.37 20.21
N VAL A 163 22.03 -29.53 20.42
CA VAL A 163 21.03 -29.49 19.36
C VAL A 163 20.91 -28.06 18.84
N VAL A 164 21.27 -27.85 17.58
CA VAL A 164 21.23 -26.54 16.91
C VAL A 164 20.31 -26.59 15.70
N TYR A 165 19.76 -25.43 15.35
CA TYR A 165 18.99 -25.18 14.15
C TYR A 165 19.81 -24.28 13.23
N ARG A 166 19.84 -24.60 11.94
CA ARG A 166 20.54 -23.83 10.91
C ARG A 166 19.66 -23.68 9.67
N LEU A 167 19.85 -22.60 8.91
CA LEU A 167 19.20 -22.46 7.61
C LEU A 167 19.70 -23.53 6.65
N VAL A 168 18.80 -24.01 5.78
CA VAL A 168 19.13 -24.89 4.66
C VAL A 168 19.97 -24.17 3.62
#